data_AF-A0A348N3W6-F1
#
_entry.id   AF-A0A348N3W6-F1
#
_cell.length_a   1.000
_cell.length_b   1.000
_cell.length_c   1.000
_cell.angle_alpha   90.00
_cell.angle_beta   90.00
_cell.angle_gamma   90.00
#
_symmetry.space_group_name_H-M   'P 1'
#
loop_
_entity.id
_entity.type
_entity.pdbx_description
1 polymer ?
#
loop_
_entity_poly.entity_id
_entity_poly.type
_entity_poly.pdbx_seq_one_letter_code
_entity_poly.pdbx_strand_id
1 'polypeptide(L)'
;MRFHLIYRDLIKLRNEHKVFAYGDFKVIDSSRDRFVYERSLGDDIYIIDCNLGKNRHKCYSVEGDYEVVYLSAKDNYKSELGYIYTEELYPYEARIIKINK
;
A
#
# COMPACT_ATOMS: atom_id res chain seq x y z
N MET A 1 -3.81 -10.71 17.44
CA MET A 1 -3.43 -9.73 16.40
C MET A 1 -2.07 -9.15 16.78
N ARG A 2 -1.00 -9.40 16.00
CA ARG A 2 0.38 -9.03 16.37
C ARG A 2 0.77 -7.68 15.73
N PHE A 3 0.22 -6.57 16.24
CA PHE A 3 0.52 -5.21 15.76
C PHE A 3 2.02 -4.90 15.66
N HIS A 4 2.83 -5.46 16.56
CA HIS A 4 4.29 -5.24 16.57
C HIS A 4 5.01 -5.71 15.30
N LEU A 5 4.48 -6.72 14.59
CA LEU A 5 5.08 -7.21 13.34
C LEU A 5 4.81 -6.24 12.19
N ILE A 6 3.59 -5.68 12.14
CA ILE A 6 3.17 -4.70 11.13
C ILE A 6 4.08 -3.47 11.15
N TYR A 7 4.29 -2.87 12.33
CA TYR A 7 5.15 -1.69 12.45
C TYR A 7 6.60 -2.00 12.07
N ARG A 8 7.11 -3.18 12.43
CA ARG A 8 8.47 -3.59 12.05
C ARG A 8 8.64 -3.66 10.54
N ASP A 9 7.67 -4.23 9.84
CA ASP A 9 7.72 -4.37 8.38
C ASP A 9 7.62 -3.01 7.68
N LEU A 10 6.78 -2.10 8.20
CA LEU A 10 6.67 -0.72 7.68
C LEU A 10 7.93 0.11 7.94
N ILE A 11 8.56 -0.04 9.11
CA ILE A 11 9.84 0.62 9.40
C ILE A 11 10.92 0.10 8.44
N LYS A 12 10.97 -1.21 8.22
CA LYS A 12 11.90 -1.82 7.27
C LYS A 12 11.69 -1.26 5.86
N LEU A 13 10.44 -1.25 5.37
CA LEU A 13 10.07 -0.70 4.06
C LEU A 13 10.49 0.77 3.91
N ARG A 14 10.26 1.60 4.94
CA ARG A 14 10.65 3.02 4.95
C ARG A 14 12.17 3.21 4.89
N ASN A 15 12.94 2.33 5.54
CA ASN A 15 14.40 2.41 5.55
C ASN A 15 15.00 1.90 4.23
N GLU A 16 14.39 0.89 3.61
CA GLU A 16 14.84 0.31 2.34
C GLU A 16 14.55 1.23 1.14
N HIS A 17 13.44 1.99 1.19
CA HIS A 17 13.04 2.87 0.09
C HIS A 17 12.98 4.34 0.52
N LYS A 18 13.96 5.13 0.07
CA LYS A 18 14.10 6.57 0.37
C LYS A 18 12.87 7.39 -0.01
N VAL A 19 12.07 6.94 -0.98
CA VAL A 19 10.81 7.56 -1.39
C VAL A 19 9.84 7.79 -0.22
N PHE A 20 9.81 6.90 0.78
CA PHE A 20 8.91 7.06 1.92
C PHE A 20 9.40 8.11 2.93
N ALA A 21 10.69 8.47 2.89
CA ALA A 21 11.25 9.52 3.73
C ALA A 21 11.31 10.88 3.02
N TYR A 22 11.77 10.89 1.77
CA TYR A 22 12.13 12.10 1.04
C TYR A 22 11.30 12.35 -0.22
N GLY A 23 10.48 11.38 -0.64
CA GLY A 23 9.65 11.55 -1.83
C GLY A 23 8.53 12.55 -1.60
N ASP A 24 8.10 13.17 -2.70
CA ASP A 24 6.97 14.08 -2.74
C ASP A 24 5.69 13.36 -2.29
N PHE A 25 4.70 14.12 -1.85
CA PHE A 25 3.42 13.61 -1.36
C PHE A 25 2.28 14.24 -2.16
N LYS A 26 1.40 13.39 -2.68
CA LYS A 26 0.22 13.83 -3.43
C LYS A 26 -0.99 12.98 -3.09
N VAL A 27 -2.07 13.61 -2.63
CA VAL A 27 -3.35 12.93 -2.42
C VAL A 27 -4.02 12.68 -3.76
N ILE A 28 -4.52 11.46 -3.96
CA ILE A 28 -5.25 11.04 -5.15
C ILE A 28 -6.75 10.94 -4.85
N ASP A 29 -7.11 10.29 -3.74
CA ASP A 29 -8.50 10.13 -3.29
C ASP A 29 -8.55 10.21 -1.77
N SER A 30 -9.53 10.92 -1.22
CA SER A 30 -9.77 11.03 0.22
C SER A 30 -11.26 10.90 0.57
N SER A 31 -12.05 10.34 -0.35
CA SER A 31 -13.51 10.26 -0.23
C SER A 31 -13.95 8.93 0.38
N ARG A 32 -15.15 8.93 1.00
CA ARG A 32 -15.86 7.71 1.43
C ARG A 32 -15.01 6.76 2.28
N ASP A 33 -14.37 7.28 3.32
CA ASP A 33 -13.47 6.55 4.21
C ASP A 33 -12.29 5.87 3.52
N ARG A 34 -11.92 6.33 2.32
CA ARG A 34 -10.74 5.88 1.60
C ARG A 34 -9.68 6.98 1.64
N PHE A 35 -8.41 6.59 1.77
CA PHE A 35 -7.30 7.49 1.63
C PHE A 35 -6.23 6.90 0.72
N VAL A 36 -6.09 7.47 -0.47
CA VAL A 36 -5.13 7.09 -1.49
C VAL A 36 -4.16 8.23 -1.73
N TYR A 37 -2.87 7.95 -1.65
CA TYR A 37 -1.85 8.93 -1.95
C TYR A 37 -0.63 8.32 -2.63
N GLU A 38 0.06 9.15 -3.37
CA GLU A 38 1.32 8.84 -4.02
C GLU A 38 2.50 9.31 -3.18
N ARG A 39 3.56 8.50 -3.18
CA ARG A 39 4.92 8.94 -2.83
C ARG A 39 5.82 8.72 -4.04
N SER A 40 6.49 9.78 -4.49
CA SER A 40 7.35 9.72 -5.67
C SER A 40 8.72 10.37 -5.42
N LEU A 41 9.78 9.76 -5.95
CA LEU A 41 11.14 10.29 -5.88
C LEU A 41 11.92 9.84 -7.12
N GLY A 42 12.10 10.74 -8.08
CA GLY A 42 12.66 10.38 -9.39
C GLY A 42 11.74 9.41 -10.12
N ASP A 43 12.26 8.21 -10.45
CA ASP A 43 11.48 7.16 -11.12
C ASP A 43 10.75 6.20 -10.18
N ASP A 44 11.02 6.27 -8.87
CA ASP A 44 10.33 5.44 -7.88
C ASP A 44 8.98 6.06 -7.53
N ILE A 45 7.89 5.38 -7.90
CA ILE A 45 6.51 5.80 -7.63
C ILE A 45 5.78 4.70 -6.86
N TYR A 46 5.19 5.09 -5.73
CA TYR A 46 4.44 4.20 -4.86
C TYR A 46 3.05 4.77 -4.59
N ILE A 47 2.04 3.91 -4.63
CA ILE A 47 0.66 4.25 -4.25
C ILE A 47 0.34 3.55 -2.94
N ILE A 48 -0.12 4.34 -1.97
CA ILE A 48 -0.61 3.86 -0.69
C ILE A 48 -2.13 3.98 -0.75
N ASP A 49 -2.82 2.85 -0.59
CA ASP A 49 -4.27 2.75 -0.69
C ASP A 49 -4.81 2.20 0.63
N CYS A 50 -5.45 3.06 1.40
CA CYS A 50 -5.96 2.77 2.73
C CYS A 50 -7.49 2.80 2.73
N ASN A 51 -8.08 1.76 3.29
CA ASN A 51 -9.46 1.76 3.75
C ASN A 51 -9.48 2.19 5.22
N LEU A 52 -10.03 3.37 5.51
CA LEU A 52 -10.19 3.92 6.86
C LEU A 52 -11.60 3.66 7.44
N GLY A 53 -12.43 2.91 6.71
CA GLY A 53 -13.83 2.67 7.03
C GLY A 53 -14.13 1.26 7.54
N LYS A 54 -15.40 1.07 7.90
CA LYS A 54 -15.95 -0.21 8.36
C LYS A 54 -16.47 -1.10 7.24
N ASN A 55 -16.54 -0.58 6.02
CA ASN A 55 -17.04 -1.30 4.85
C ASN A 55 -15.87 -1.75 3.97
N ARG A 56 -16.11 -2.70 3.07
CA ARG A 56 -15.12 -3.08 2.05
C ARG A 56 -15.09 -2.06 0.93
N HIS A 57 -13.92 -1.85 0.35
CA HIS A 57 -13.72 -0.96 -0.79
C HIS A 57 -12.93 -1.65 -1.87
N LYS A 58 -13.27 -1.38 -3.13
CA LYS A 58 -12.43 -1.80 -4.25
C LYS A 58 -11.07 -1.12 -4.15
N CYS A 59 -10.03 -1.91 -4.37
CA CYS A 59 -8.66 -1.48 -4.54
C CYS A 59 -8.53 -0.36 -5.60
N TYR A 60 -7.55 0.53 -5.43
CA TYR A 60 -7.38 1.69 -6.31
C TYR A 60 -6.87 1.17 -7.64
N SER A 61 -7.61 1.41 -8.71
CA SER A 61 -7.21 0.95 -10.03
C SER A 61 -6.04 1.80 -10.49
N VAL A 62 -4.94 1.14 -10.83
CA VAL A 62 -3.79 1.77 -11.46
C VAL A 62 -3.65 1.20 -12.86
N GLU A 63 -3.34 2.06 -13.81
CA GLU A 63 -3.02 1.67 -15.19
C GLU A 63 -1.57 1.18 -15.27
N GLY A 64 -1.33 0.13 -16.06
CA GLY A 64 0.00 -0.45 -16.25
C GLY A 64 0.38 -1.49 -15.20
N ASP A 65 1.63 -1.93 -15.27
CA ASP A 65 2.16 -2.97 -14.39
C ASP A 65 2.57 -2.40 -13.03
N TYR A 66 2.28 -3.14 -11.97
CA TYR A 66 2.68 -2.78 -10.61
C TYR A 66 2.95 -4.03 -9.76
N GLU A 67 3.69 -3.82 -8.68
CA GLU A 67 3.98 -4.84 -7.68
C GLU A 67 3.34 -4.46 -6.34
N VAL A 68 2.70 -5.42 -5.66
CA VAL A 68 2.26 -5.22 -4.27
C VAL A 68 3.44 -5.46 -3.33
N VAL A 69 3.96 -4.38 -2.72
CA VAL A 69 5.12 -4.44 -1.81
C VAL A 69 4.72 -4.58 -0.35
N TYR A 70 3.47 -4.25 -0.02
CA TYR A 70 2.91 -4.41 1.31
C TYR A 70 1.38 -4.57 1.24
N LEU A 71 0.85 -5.43 2.10
CA LEU A 71 -0.57 -5.59 2.35
C LEU A 71 -0.75 -5.79 3.86
N SER A 72 -1.78 -5.21 4.48
CA SER A 72 -2.01 -5.33 5.93
C SER A 72 -2.98 -6.45 6.32
N ALA A 73 -3.42 -7.29 5.37
CA ALA A 73 -4.43 -8.32 5.59
C ALA A 73 -4.04 -9.35 6.67
N LYS A 74 -5.03 -9.82 7.43
CA LYS A 74 -4.83 -10.76 8.55
C LYS A 74 -4.26 -12.11 8.12
N ASP A 75 -4.58 -12.56 6.91
CA ASP A 75 -4.20 -13.86 6.36
C ASP A 75 -3.10 -13.75 5.30
N ASN A 76 -2.26 -12.72 5.40
CA ASN A 76 -1.14 -12.51 4.49
C ASN A 76 -0.14 -13.68 4.55
N TYR A 77 -0.26 -14.59 3.59
CA TYR A 77 0.84 -15.42 3.17
C TYR A 77 1.64 -14.64 2.14
N LYS A 78 2.77 -14.07 2.55
CA LYS A 78 3.82 -13.70 1.60
C LYS A 78 4.31 -15.01 0.98
N SER A 79 3.86 -15.30 -0.23
CA SER A 79 4.36 -16.45 -0.99
C SER A 79 5.78 -16.15 -1.46
N GLU A 80 6.54 -17.16 -1.89
CA GLU A 80 7.85 -16.93 -2.53
C GLU A 80 7.76 -16.04 -3.78
N LEU A 81 6.55 -15.88 -4.33
CA LEU A 81 6.23 -15.05 -5.50
C LEU A 81 5.68 -13.65 -5.14
N GLY A 82 5.63 -13.28 -3.85
CA GLY A 82 5.11 -11.99 -3.38
C GLY A 82 3.72 -12.06 -2.73
N TYR A 83 3.08 -10.90 -2.58
CA TYR A 83 1.72 -10.78 -2.05
C TYR A 83 0.68 -11.11 -3.12
N ILE A 84 -0.34 -11.90 -2.77
CA ILE A 84 -1.45 -12.22 -3.68
C ILE A 84 -2.30 -10.97 -3.89
N TYR A 85 -2.57 -10.64 -5.15
CA TYR A 85 -3.46 -9.54 -5.54
C TYR A 85 -4.85 -9.70 -4.91
N THR A 86 -5.36 -8.61 -4.31
CA THR A 86 -6.74 -8.51 -3.85
C THR A 86 -7.45 -7.43 -4.67
N GLU A 87 -8.69 -7.71 -5.07
CA GLU A 87 -9.55 -6.72 -5.74
C GLU A 87 -10.19 -5.74 -4.75
N GLU A 88 -10.18 -6.08 -3.46
CA GLU A 88 -10.80 -5.32 -2.39
C GLU A 88 -9.89 -5.18 -1.17
N LEU A 89 -10.02 -4.04 -0.48
CA LEU A 89 -9.52 -3.81 0.87
C LEU A 89 -10.64 -4.07 1.86
N TYR A 90 -10.38 -4.94 2.84
CA TYR A 90 -11.28 -5.13 3.98
C TYR A 90 -11.23 -3.91 4.91
N PRO A 91 -12.17 -3.80 5.88
CA PRO A 91 -12.18 -2.71 6.83
C PRO A 91 -10.82 -2.52 7.52
N TYR A 92 -10.31 -1.29 7.52
CA TYR A 92 -9.03 -0.92 8.11
C TYR A 92 -7.80 -1.59 7.49
N GLU A 93 -7.92 -2.13 6.27
CA GLU A 93 -6.77 -2.61 5.51
C GLU A 93 -6.12 -1.52 4.66
N ALA A 94 -4.83 -1.71 4.43
CA ALA A 94 -4.03 -0.89 3.55
C ALA A 94 -3.13 -1.79 2.69
N ARG A 95 -2.85 -1.30 1.48
CA ARG A 95 -1.83 -1.86 0.61
C ARG A 95 -0.90 -0.76 0.11
N ILE A 96 0.32 -1.15 -0.21
CA ILE A 96 1.29 -0.30 -0.88
C ILE A 96 1.72 -1.02 -2.14
N ILE A 97 1.63 -0.34 -3.27
CA ILE A 97 2.05 -0.85 -4.57
C ILE A 97 3.16 0.02 -5.16
N LYS A 98 4.10 -0.60 -5.85
CA LYS A 98 5.13 0.07 -6.65
C LYS A 98 4.71 0.05 -8.12
N ILE A 99 4.74 1.20 -8.78
CA ILE A 99 4.44 1.28 -10.22
C ILE A 99 5.69 0.92 -11.01
N ASN A 100 5.55 -0.01 -11.96
CA ASN A 100 6.61 -0.36 -12.90
C ASN A 100 6.45 0.54 -14.13
N LYS A 101 7.48 1.32 -14.45
CA LYS A 101 7.54 2.05 -15.72
C LYS A 101 8.05 1.15 -16.84
#